data_AF-W4SEA2-F1
#
_entry.id   AF-W4SEA2-F1
#
_cell.length_a   1.000
_cell.length_b   1.000
_cell.length_c   1.000
_cell.angle_alpha   90.00
_cell.angle_beta   90.00
_cell.angle_gamma   90.00
#
_symmetry.space_group_name_H-M   'P 1'
#
loop_
_entity.id
_entity.type
_entity.pdbx_description
1 polymer ?
#
loop_
_entity_poly.entity_id
_entity_poly.type
_entity_poly.pdbx_seq_one_letter_code
_entity_poly.pdbx_strand_id
1 'polypeptide(L)'
;MSRVHNRALSAAELQSFGDELDAIRARVQSQVGAADARYIRRIVAAVRWTGVAGRALLFLGAFVHSVLIPAWIAGVVLLTLSKILENMELGHNVMHGQYDWMGDPQLNGNTYEWDIVATGDNWRKTHNFKHHTYTNVRGMDDDIGYGLLRIFPEQRWRPFYLLQPFVAVFFALLFEWGVAIQDLRLGRWFAGKMKAAELRASFLPVGRKMGRQMLKDYIVFPLLAGPFFLTVLLGNLAANVLRSIWTFVIIFCGHFTADAEVFPKESIRNESRGHWYLRQLRGSSNLTGGKLMNVLSGNLSHQIEHHFYPDLPANRYAQIAVEVKQVCARYGQHYNTGSLPRQFGQVMWRIVRHAFPSRPKPVRRQREGALQSA
;
A
#
# COMPACT_ATOMS: atom_id res chain seq x y z
N MET A 1 20.60 -3.35 -16.99
CA MET A 1 19.23 -2.81 -17.07
C MET A 1 19.14 -1.96 -18.32
N SER A 2 18.25 -2.30 -19.26
CA SER A 2 17.93 -1.44 -20.41
C SER A 2 17.55 -0.05 -19.91
N ARG A 3 17.98 1.01 -20.60
CA ARG A 3 17.58 2.38 -20.23
C ARG A 3 16.07 2.49 -20.44
N VAL A 4 15.32 2.69 -19.36
CA VAL A 4 13.94 3.17 -19.43
C VAL A 4 13.94 4.50 -20.16
N HIS A 5 13.05 4.65 -21.15
CA HIS A 5 12.92 5.85 -21.96
C HIS A 5 11.52 6.43 -21.76
N ASN A 6 11.46 7.66 -21.23
CA ASN A 6 10.26 8.47 -21.16
C ASN A 6 10.43 9.64 -22.13
N ARG A 7 9.58 9.73 -23.16
CA ARG A 7 9.63 10.83 -24.13
C ARG A 7 9.23 12.15 -23.45
N ALA A 8 9.92 13.24 -23.77
CA ALA A 8 9.47 14.58 -23.37
C ALA A 8 8.21 14.94 -24.18
N LEU A 9 7.18 15.43 -23.50
CA LEU A 9 5.92 15.87 -24.11
C LEU A 9 5.93 17.38 -24.25
N SER A 10 5.44 17.90 -25.38
CA SER A 10 5.09 19.31 -25.52
C SER A 10 3.92 19.66 -24.59
N ALA A 11 3.68 20.97 -24.35
CA ALA A 11 2.55 21.41 -23.53
C ALA A 11 1.20 20.89 -24.05
N ALA A 12 1.00 20.90 -25.38
CA ALA A 12 -0.22 20.38 -26.00
C ALA A 12 -0.36 18.86 -25.81
N GLU A 13 0.72 18.09 -26.05
CA GLU A 13 0.69 16.64 -25.81
C GLU A 13 0.47 16.29 -24.35
N LEU A 14 1.00 17.10 -23.43
CA LEU A 14 0.81 16.89 -22.00
C LEU A 14 -0.63 17.13 -21.57
N GLN A 15 -1.28 18.16 -22.14
CA GLN A 15 -2.69 18.40 -21.93
C GLN A 15 -3.52 17.23 -22.47
N SER A 16 -3.31 16.82 -23.74
CA SER A 16 -4.01 15.68 -24.34
C SER A 16 -3.80 14.38 -23.58
N PHE A 17 -2.59 14.14 -23.05
CA PHE A 17 -2.29 12.99 -22.19
C PHE A 17 -3.16 12.98 -20.93
N GLY A 18 -3.33 14.15 -20.28
CA GLY A 18 -4.22 14.29 -19.13
C GLY A 18 -5.69 14.07 -19.51
N ASP A 19 -6.13 14.69 -20.60
CA ASP A 19 -7.53 14.62 -21.06
C ASP A 19 -7.94 13.19 -21.42
N GLU A 20 -7.09 12.42 -22.10
CA GLU A 20 -7.36 11.01 -22.42
C GLU A 20 -7.47 10.14 -21.16
N LEU A 21 -6.67 10.40 -20.13
CA LEU A 21 -6.73 9.69 -18.85
C LEU A 21 -7.97 10.09 -18.03
N ASP A 22 -8.36 11.36 -18.02
CA ASP A 22 -9.60 11.80 -17.37
C ASP A 22 -10.84 11.26 -18.13
N ALA A 23 -10.78 11.10 -19.46
CA ALA A 23 -11.84 10.47 -20.25
C ALA A 23 -12.04 8.98 -19.88
N ILE A 24 -10.94 8.24 -19.64
CA ILE A 24 -11.02 6.86 -19.12
C ILE A 24 -11.74 6.84 -17.77
N ARG A 25 -11.37 7.75 -16.85
CA ARG A 25 -12.03 7.88 -15.53
C ARG A 25 -13.52 8.10 -15.67
N ALA A 26 -13.92 9.10 -16.46
CA ALA A 26 -15.32 9.47 -16.64
C ALA A 26 -16.15 8.30 -17.20
N ARG A 27 -15.61 7.60 -18.20
CA ARG A 27 -16.28 6.43 -18.78
C ARG A 27 -16.41 5.30 -17.76
N VAL A 28 -15.37 4.96 -17.02
CA VAL A 28 -15.45 3.88 -16.01
C VAL A 28 -16.38 4.26 -14.87
N GLN A 29 -16.33 5.50 -14.38
CA GLN A 29 -17.24 6.00 -13.36
C GLN A 29 -18.70 5.84 -13.77
N SER A 30 -19.04 6.10 -15.03
CA SER A 30 -20.41 5.93 -15.55
C SER A 30 -20.89 4.46 -15.58
N GLN A 31 -19.97 3.50 -15.50
CA GLN A 31 -20.24 2.06 -15.52
C GLN A 31 -20.23 1.42 -14.11
N VAL A 32 -19.88 2.20 -13.09
CA VAL A 32 -19.91 1.75 -11.69
C VAL A 32 -21.37 1.50 -11.28
N GLY A 33 -21.63 0.34 -10.69
CA GLY A 33 -22.98 0.02 -10.25
C GLY A 33 -23.13 -1.38 -9.66
N ALA A 34 -24.25 -2.04 -9.96
CA ALA A 34 -24.66 -3.27 -9.29
C ALA A 34 -23.62 -4.42 -9.36
N ALA A 35 -22.79 -4.48 -10.41
CA ALA A 35 -21.72 -5.47 -10.50
C ALA A 35 -20.63 -5.26 -9.43
N ASP A 36 -20.23 -4.00 -9.21
CA ASP A 36 -19.24 -3.61 -8.20
C ASP A 36 -19.78 -3.80 -6.79
N ALA A 37 -21.05 -3.46 -6.56
CA ALA A 37 -21.73 -3.72 -5.28
C ALA A 37 -21.79 -5.22 -4.96
N ARG A 38 -22.07 -6.08 -5.95
CA ARG A 38 -22.03 -7.54 -5.76
C ARG A 38 -20.61 -8.04 -5.49
N TYR A 39 -19.61 -7.46 -6.15
CA TYR A 39 -18.22 -7.80 -5.94
C TYR A 39 -17.80 -7.54 -4.50
N ILE A 40 -17.96 -6.32 -3.99
CA ILE A 40 -17.51 -5.97 -2.64
C ILE A 40 -18.27 -6.76 -1.56
N ARG A 41 -19.57 -7.02 -1.75
CA ARG A 41 -20.35 -7.87 -0.83
C ARG A 41 -19.84 -9.32 -0.79
N ARG A 42 -19.34 -9.85 -1.91
CA ARG A 42 -18.67 -11.16 -1.94
C ARG A 42 -17.34 -11.12 -1.20
N ILE A 43 -16.57 -10.04 -1.32
CA ILE A 43 -15.35 -9.85 -0.53
C ILE A 43 -15.67 -9.79 0.97
N VAL A 44 -16.69 -9.02 1.39
CA VAL A 44 -17.15 -8.99 2.79
C VAL A 44 -17.51 -10.39 3.28
N ALA A 45 -18.27 -11.15 2.49
CA ALA A 45 -18.62 -12.52 2.83
C ALA A 45 -17.36 -13.42 2.93
N ALA A 46 -16.43 -13.31 1.98
CA ALA A 46 -15.19 -14.08 1.98
C ALA A 46 -14.34 -13.79 3.22
N VAL A 47 -14.14 -12.51 3.58
CA VAL A 47 -13.46 -12.09 4.81
C VAL A 47 -14.11 -12.74 6.02
N ARG A 48 -15.44 -12.61 6.18
CA ARG A 48 -16.16 -13.17 7.33
C ARG A 48 -16.04 -14.69 7.41
N TRP A 49 -16.34 -15.40 6.33
CA TRP A 49 -16.38 -16.86 6.34
C TRP A 49 -15.00 -17.51 6.44
N THR A 50 -13.98 -16.97 5.76
CA THR A 50 -12.61 -17.47 5.92
C THR A 50 -12.06 -17.16 7.32
N GLY A 51 -12.45 -16.03 7.92
CA GLY A 51 -12.07 -15.68 9.29
C GLY A 51 -12.69 -16.62 10.32
N VAL A 52 -14.01 -16.88 10.20
CA VAL A 52 -14.73 -17.83 11.06
C VAL A 52 -14.18 -19.24 10.89
N ALA A 53 -14.03 -19.72 9.65
CA ALA A 53 -13.51 -21.06 9.38
C ALA A 53 -12.06 -21.23 9.87
N GLY A 54 -11.20 -20.24 9.65
CA GLY A 54 -9.82 -20.25 10.14
C GLY A 54 -9.76 -20.37 11.66
N ARG A 55 -10.58 -19.58 12.37
CA ARG A 55 -10.68 -19.67 13.83
C ARG A 55 -11.24 -21.01 14.28
N ALA A 56 -12.32 -21.50 13.67
CA ALA A 56 -12.90 -22.80 14.01
C ALA A 56 -11.88 -23.95 13.84
N LEU A 57 -11.05 -23.92 12.80
CA LEU A 57 -10.00 -24.93 12.58
C LEU A 57 -8.87 -24.85 13.60
N LEU A 58 -8.45 -23.64 14.01
CA LEU A 58 -7.47 -23.46 15.09
C LEU A 58 -7.99 -24.03 16.41
N PHE A 59 -9.30 -23.93 16.66
CA PHE A 59 -9.93 -24.56 17.81
C PHE A 59 -10.02 -26.08 17.64
N LEU A 60 -10.52 -26.57 16.49
CA LEU A 60 -10.74 -28.00 16.22
C LEU A 60 -9.45 -28.84 16.30
N GLY A 61 -8.37 -28.36 15.68
CA GLY A 61 -7.08 -29.06 15.72
C GLY A 61 -6.61 -29.30 17.16
N ALA A 62 -6.99 -28.41 18.06
CA ALA A 62 -6.64 -28.48 19.44
C ALA A 62 -7.37 -29.61 20.19
N PHE A 63 -8.66 -29.86 19.91
CA PHE A 63 -9.42 -30.95 20.54
C PHE A 63 -9.10 -32.34 19.98
N VAL A 64 -8.60 -32.42 18.73
CA VAL A 64 -8.37 -33.69 18.04
C VAL A 64 -6.90 -33.79 17.64
N HIS A 65 -6.09 -34.36 18.54
CA HIS A 65 -4.63 -34.46 18.40
C HIS A 65 -4.17 -35.07 17.07
N SER A 66 -4.91 -36.05 16.52
CA SER A 66 -4.60 -36.70 15.25
C SER A 66 -4.71 -35.78 14.02
N VAL A 67 -5.43 -34.67 14.12
CA VAL A 67 -5.56 -33.66 13.06
C VAL A 67 -5.03 -32.30 13.48
N LEU A 68 -4.36 -32.19 14.63
CA LEU A 68 -3.87 -30.93 15.20
C LEU A 68 -3.05 -30.13 14.20
N ILE A 69 -1.99 -30.72 13.64
CA ILE A 69 -1.08 -30.05 12.72
C ILE A 69 -1.79 -29.63 11.42
N PRO A 70 -2.47 -30.53 10.67
CA PRO A 70 -3.12 -30.13 9.42
C PRO A 70 -4.27 -29.14 9.63
N ALA A 71 -5.08 -29.30 10.69
CA ALA A 71 -6.15 -28.35 11.01
C ALA A 71 -5.58 -26.98 11.43
N TRP A 72 -4.47 -26.96 12.18
CA TRP A 72 -3.81 -25.72 12.55
C TRP A 72 -3.26 -24.99 11.32
N ILE A 73 -2.54 -25.69 10.42
CA ILE A 73 -2.03 -25.10 9.18
C ILE A 73 -3.17 -24.53 8.32
N ALA A 74 -4.23 -25.31 8.11
CA ALA A 74 -5.39 -24.85 7.35
C ALA A 74 -6.08 -23.65 8.04
N GLY A 75 -6.17 -23.67 9.37
CA GLY A 75 -6.68 -22.57 10.19
C GLY A 75 -5.88 -21.28 10.02
N VAL A 76 -4.55 -21.37 10.10
CA VAL A 76 -3.64 -20.24 9.86
C VAL A 76 -3.79 -19.72 8.43
N VAL A 77 -3.84 -20.59 7.43
CA VAL A 77 -3.98 -20.18 6.02
C VAL A 77 -5.30 -19.44 5.80
N LEU A 78 -6.43 -19.98 6.26
CA LEU A 78 -7.73 -19.31 6.11
C LEU A 78 -7.80 -17.99 6.88
N LEU A 79 -7.24 -17.94 8.09
CA LEU A 79 -7.19 -16.70 8.87
C LEU A 79 -6.27 -15.66 8.24
N THR A 80 -5.16 -16.08 7.65
CA THR A 80 -4.25 -15.21 6.88
C THR A 80 -4.96 -14.64 5.66
N LEU A 81 -5.69 -15.47 4.89
CA LEU A 81 -6.48 -15.03 3.74
C LEU A 81 -7.56 -14.02 4.15
N SER A 82 -8.30 -14.31 5.23
CA SER A 82 -9.28 -13.38 5.81
C SER A 82 -8.65 -12.02 6.12
N LYS A 83 -7.52 -12.03 6.84
CA LYS A 83 -6.78 -10.83 7.23
C LYS A 83 -6.20 -10.06 6.04
N ILE A 84 -5.68 -10.74 5.01
CA ILE A 84 -5.18 -10.11 3.79
C ILE A 84 -6.34 -9.45 3.02
N LEU A 85 -7.45 -10.16 2.81
CA LEU A 85 -8.62 -9.64 2.11
C LEU A 85 -9.25 -8.46 2.87
N GLU A 86 -9.31 -8.55 4.20
CA GLU A 86 -9.81 -7.47 5.05
C GLU A 86 -8.92 -6.24 4.92
N ASN A 87 -7.60 -6.40 5.01
CA ASN A 87 -6.67 -5.29 4.98
C ASN A 87 -6.57 -4.63 3.60
N MET A 88 -6.45 -5.43 2.54
CA MET A 88 -6.12 -4.95 1.19
C MET A 88 -7.32 -4.75 0.28
N GLU A 89 -8.21 -5.74 0.20
CA GLU A 89 -9.29 -5.72 -0.79
C GLU A 89 -10.54 -5.03 -0.27
N LEU A 90 -10.82 -5.15 1.04
CA LEU A 90 -11.97 -4.55 1.68
C LEU A 90 -11.62 -3.20 2.32
N GLY A 91 -10.86 -3.19 3.41
CA GLY A 91 -10.66 -2.03 4.27
C GLY A 91 -9.94 -0.88 3.58
N HIS A 92 -8.83 -1.17 2.90
CA HIS A 92 -8.11 -0.19 2.08
C HIS A 92 -9.04 0.47 1.04
N ASN A 93 -9.71 -0.34 0.22
CA ASN A 93 -10.55 0.15 -0.87
C ASN A 93 -11.79 0.90 -0.38
N VAL A 94 -12.42 0.42 0.69
CA VAL A 94 -13.55 1.13 1.32
C VAL A 94 -13.10 2.47 1.87
N MET A 95 -11.97 2.53 2.60
CA MET A 95 -11.47 3.80 3.16
C MET A 95 -11.00 4.80 2.11
N HIS A 96 -10.71 4.36 0.88
CA HIS A 96 -10.51 5.24 -0.27
C HIS A 96 -11.82 5.84 -0.83
N GLY A 97 -12.98 5.47 -0.28
CA GLY A 97 -14.29 5.96 -0.70
C GLY A 97 -14.85 5.25 -1.93
N GLN A 98 -14.21 4.17 -2.39
CA GLN A 98 -14.55 3.49 -3.66
C GLN A 98 -15.99 2.96 -3.72
N TYR A 99 -16.64 2.80 -2.56
CA TYR A 99 -18.00 2.27 -2.43
C TYR A 99 -18.98 3.25 -1.77
N ASP A 100 -18.58 4.50 -1.53
CA ASP A 100 -19.43 5.50 -0.84
C ASP A 100 -20.71 5.82 -1.62
N TRP A 101 -20.66 5.72 -2.95
CA TRP A 101 -21.82 5.86 -3.84
C TRP A 101 -22.95 4.86 -3.55
N MET A 102 -22.66 3.75 -2.85
CA MET A 102 -23.67 2.77 -2.46
C MET A 102 -24.56 3.25 -1.31
N GLY A 103 -24.14 4.26 -0.55
CA GLY A 103 -24.84 4.71 0.66
C GLY A 103 -24.92 3.65 1.77
N ASP A 104 -24.10 2.60 1.70
CA ASP A 104 -24.09 1.51 2.69
C ASP A 104 -23.27 1.91 3.92
N PRO A 105 -23.86 2.03 5.12
CA PRO A 105 -23.14 2.47 6.31
C PRO A 105 -22.05 1.48 6.74
N GLN A 106 -22.11 0.20 6.34
CA GLN A 106 -21.06 -0.78 6.64
C GLN A 106 -19.84 -0.65 5.71
N LEU A 107 -19.96 0.11 4.62
CA LEU A 107 -18.93 0.30 3.60
C LEU A 107 -18.63 1.79 3.36
N ASN A 108 -18.86 2.62 4.37
CA ASN A 108 -18.59 4.06 4.30
C ASN A 108 -17.11 4.36 4.60
N GLY A 109 -16.41 4.98 3.64
CA GLY A 109 -14.97 5.23 3.73
C GLY A 109 -14.54 6.17 4.85
N ASN A 110 -15.44 7.04 5.32
CA ASN A 110 -15.15 7.97 6.42
C ASN A 110 -15.23 7.29 7.79
N THR A 111 -16.06 6.24 7.94
CA THR A 111 -16.29 5.58 9.23
C THR A 111 -15.77 4.14 9.29
N TYR A 112 -15.36 3.55 8.16
CA TYR A 112 -14.84 2.20 8.14
C TYR A 112 -13.56 2.08 8.97
N GLU A 113 -13.51 1.05 9.82
CA GLU A 113 -12.38 0.70 10.66
C GLU A 113 -11.96 -0.74 10.38
N TRP A 114 -10.84 -0.89 9.66
CA TRP A 114 -10.24 -2.17 9.32
C TRP A 114 -9.56 -2.91 10.47
N ASP A 115 -9.32 -4.21 10.26
CA ASP A 115 -8.79 -5.17 11.23
C ASP A 115 -7.26 -5.20 11.32
N ILE A 116 -6.66 -4.04 11.56
CA ILE A 116 -5.23 -3.89 11.86
C ILE A 116 -5.03 -2.91 13.02
N VAL A 117 -3.80 -2.71 13.48
CA VAL A 117 -3.53 -1.79 14.60
C VAL A 117 -3.62 -0.29 14.26
N ALA A 118 -3.47 0.09 12.99
CA ALA A 118 -3.60 1.48 12.54
C ALA A 118 -5.06 1.93 12.46
N THR A 119 -5.38 3.16 12.91
CA THR A 119 -6.73 3.72 12.80
C THR A 119 -7.06 4.11 11.36
N GLY A 120 -8.34 4.11 11.00
CA GLY A 120 -8.79 4.59 9.70
C GLY A 120 -8.49 6.08 9.50
N ASP A 121 -8.61 6.90 10.56
CA ASP A 121 -8.27 8.32 10.49
C ASP A 121 -6.79 8.55 10.18
N ASN A 122 -5.91 7.76 10.80
CA ASN A 122 -4.49 7.81 10.50
C ASN A 122 -4.24 7.45 9.04
N TRP A 123 -4.86 6.36 8.55
CA TRP A 123 -4.75 5.94 7.15
C TRP A 123 -5.24 7.01 6.17
N ARG A 124 -6.42 7.61 6.41
CA ARG A 124 -6.97 8.70 5.59
C ARG A 124 -6.02 9.89 5.53
N LYS A 125 -5.37 10.22 6.65
CA LYS A 125 -4.41 11.33 6.72
C LYS A 125 -3.07 11.01 6.05
N THR A 126 -2.43 9.90 6.40
CA THR A 126 -1.08 9.59 5.92
C THR A 126 -1.09 9.06 4.50
N HIS A 127 -1.98 8.13 4.20
CA HIS A 127 -2.01 7.48 2.91
C HIS A 127 -2.95 8.21 1.94
N ASN A 128 -4.26 8.29 2.22
CA ASN A 128 -5.21 8.84 1.25
C ASN A 128 -4.94 10.31 0.91
N PHE A 129 -4.56 11.13 1.89
CA PHE A 129 -4.20 12.53 1.62
C PHE A 129 -2.72 12.68 1.26
N LYS A 130 -1.78 12.47 2.19
CA LYS A 130 -0.38 12.83 1.92
C LYS A 130 0.23 11.99 0.81
N HIS A 131 0.15 10.66 0.89
CA HIS A 131 0.77 9.79 -0.11
C HIS A 131 0.14 10.01 -1.49
N HIS A 132 -1.17 9.86 -1.67
CA HIS A 132 -1.80 10.03 -3.00
C HIS A 132 -1.67 11.44 -3.59
N THR A 133 -1.65 12.49 -2.76
CA THR A 133 -1.43 13.86 -3.27
C THR A 133 0.02 14.06 -3.70
N TYR A 134 0.97 13.59 -2.87
CA TYR A 134 2.39 13.89 -2.98
C TYR A 134 3.24 12.67 -3.32
N THR A 135 2.68 11.67 -4.01
CA THR A 135 3.33 10.37 -4.27
C THR A 135 4.79 10.53 -4.68
N ASN A 136 5.68 9.91 -3.90
CA ASN A 136 7.12 9.93 -4.09
C ASN A 136 7.79 11.33 -4.12
N VAL A 137 7.10 12.38 -3.66
CA VAL A 137 7.68 13.72 -3.46
C VAL A 137 8.43 13.77 -2.13
N ARG A 138 9.75 13.92 -2.20
CA ARG A 138 10.64 13.84 -1.03
C ARG A 138 10.30 14.91 0.03
N GLY A 139 10.12 14.45 1.26
CA GLY A 139 9.81 15.31 2.40
C GLY A 139 8.39 15.87 2.41
N MET A 140 7.51 15.30 1.58
CA MET A 140 6.05 15.50 1.58
C MET A 140 5.34 14.15 1.75
N ASP A 141 5.84 13.11 1.08
CA ASP A 141 5.40 11.73 1.22
C ASP A 141 6.20 11.01 2.32
N ASP A 142 5.48 10.66 3.40
CA ASP A 142 6.02 9.94 4.56
C ASP A 142 6.15 8.42 4.27
N ASP A 143 5.62 7.90 3.15
CA ASP A 143 5.72 6.48 2.76
C ASP A 143 7.09 6.14 2.13
N ILE A 144 7.87 7.14 1.68
CA ILE A 144 9.21 6.93 1.11
C ILE A 144 10.16 6.34 2.17
N GLY A 145 10.28 5.01 2.16
CA GLY A 145 11.09 4.25 3.10
C GLY A 145 10.64 4.38 4.57
N TYR A 146 9.46 4.95 4.84
CA TYR A 146 8.87 5.11 6.19
C TYR A 146 9.79 5.77 7.22
N GLY A 147 10.77 6.56 6.77
CA GLY A 147 11.83 7.13 7.63
C GLY A 147 12.83 6.12 8.20
N LEU A 148 12.61 4.81 8.01
CA LEU A 148 13.47 3.72 8.50
C LEU A 148 14.48 3.26 7.46
N LEU A 149 14.09 3.27 6.19
CA LEU A 149 14.86 2.73 5.09
C LEU A 149 15.28 3.83 4.11
N ARG A 150 16.51 3.70 3.62
CA ARG A 150 17.05 4.50 2.53
C ARG A 150 16.97 3.67 1.25
N ILE A 151 15.94 3.92 0.46
CA ILE A 151 15.62 3.18 -0.76
C ILE A 151 16.11 3.93 -2.01
N PHE A 152 16.32 5.24 -1.91
CA PHE A 152 16.72 6.09 -3.02
C PHE A 152 18.04 6.80 -2.75
N PRO A 153 18.90 7.00 -3.76
CA PRO A 153 20.17 7.72 -3.57
C PRO A 153 19.97 9.20 -3.22
N GLU A 154 18.81 9.78 -3.55
CA GLU A 154 18.42 11.17 -3.23
C GLU A 154 18.14 11.38 -1.73
N GLN A 155 17.88 10.31 -0.97
CA GLN A 155 17.78 10.40 0.49
C GLN A 155 19.18 10.58 1.09
N ARG A 156 19.30 11.47 2.09
CA ARG A 156 20.58 11.70 2.80
C ARG A 156 21.03 10.42 3.51
N TRP A 157 22.25 9.98 3.24
CA TRP A 157 22.83 8.81 3.90
C TRP A 157 23.27 9.10 5.35
N ARG A 158 23.17 8.08 6.21
CA ARG A 158 23.61 8.05 7.61
C ARG A 158 24.16 6.64 7.93
N PRO A 159 25.16 6.49 8.84
CA PRO A 159 25.74 5.19 9.18
C PRO A 159 24.75 4.11 9.61
N PHE A 160 23.65 4.49 10.27
CA PHE A 160 22.57 3.59 10.65
C PHE A 160 22.03 2.75 9.47
N TYR A 161 22.04 3.28 8.24
CA TYR A 161 21.54 2.53 7.08
C TYR A 161 22.36 1.29 6.73
N LEU A 162 23.57 1.11 7.28
CA LEU A 162 24.28 -0.16 7.15
C LEU A 162 23.49 -1.34 7.75
N LEU A 163 22.65 -1.08 8.76
CA LEU A 163 21.77 -2.08 9.37
C LEU A 163 20.47 -2.30 8.59
N GLN A 164 20.20 -1.52 7.54
CA GLN A 164 18.88 -1.52 6.91
C GLN A 164 18.42 -2.85 6.33
N PRO A 165 19.28 -3.77 5.83
CA PRO A 165 18.83 -5.10 5.42
C PRO A 165 18.16 -5.88 6.57
N PHE A 166 18.69 -5.75 7.79
CA PHE A 166 18.09 -6.36 8.98
C PHE A 166 16.84 -5.61 9.43
N VAL A 167 16.89 -4.27 9.44
CA VAL A 167 15.74 -3.42 9.77
C VAL A 167 14.57 -3.73 8.83
N ALA A 168 14.81 -3.96 7.54
CA ALA A 168 13.77 -4.30 6.57
C ALA A 168 13.05 -5.62 6.90
N VAL A 169 13.77 -6.63 7.39
CA VAL A 169 13.16 -7.90 7.81
C VAL A 169 12.24 -7.69 9.02
N PHE A 170 12.72 -7.01 10.07
CA PHE A 170 11.90 -6.70 11.24
C PHE A 170 10.72 -5.80 10.86
N PHE A 171 10.94 -4.85 9.96
CA PHE A 171 9.89 -3.96 9.49
C PHE A 171 8.81 -4.70 8.69
N ALA A 172 9.18 -5.69 7.87
CA ALA A 172 8.21 -6.55 7.19
C ALA A 172 7.37 -7.37 8.18
N LEU A 173 8.00 -7.93 9.22
CA LEU A 173 7.30 -8.68 10.28
C LEU A 173 6.34 -7.80 11.09
N LEU A 174 6.70 -6.53 11.30
CA LEU A 174 5.97 -5.56 12.13
C LEU A 174 5.27 -4.47 11.31
N PHE A 175 5.02 -4.71 10.02
CA PHE A 175 4.65 -3.64 9.09
C PHE A 175 3.40 -2.87 9.52
N GLU A 176 2.37 -3.58 10.00
CA GLU A 176 1.14 -2.93 10.49
C GLU A 176 1.39 -1.93 11.65
N TRP A 177 2.38 -2.21 12.50
CA TRP A 177 2.73 -1.39 13.64
C TRP A 177 3.43 -0.12 13.17
N GLY A 178 4.26 -0.24 12.13
CA GLY A 178 4.82 0.89 11.41
C GLY A 178 3.75 1.82 10.86
N VAL A 179 2.76 1.27 10.15
CA VAL A 179 1.62 2.03 9.63
C VAL A 179 0.87 2.73 10.76
N ALA A 180 0.64 2.05 11.90
CA ALA A 180 -0.08 2.61 13.03
C ALA A 180 0.60 3.83 13.66
N ILE A 181 1.93 3.83 13.73
CA ILE A 181 2.69 4.90 14.41
C ILE A 181 3.22 5.98 13.46
N GLN A 182 3.00 5.84 12.15
CA GLN A 182 3.59 6.70 11.13
C GLN A 182 3.29 8.20 11.35
N ASP A 183 2.03 8.56 11.64
CA ASP A 183 1.65 9.96 11.85
C ASP A 183 2.09 10.55 13.19
N LEU A 184 2.53 9.71 14.14
CA LEU A 184 3.08 10.20 15.42
C LEU A 184 4.36 11.00 15.22
N ARG A 185 5.03 10.86 14.07
CA ARG A 185 6.25 11.61 13.71
C ARG A 185 7.26 11.58 14.85
N LEU A 186 7.51 10.40 15.40
CA LEU A 186 8.34 10.19 16.60
C LEU A 186 9.73 10.85 16.49
N GLY A 187 10.28 10.94 15.29
CA GLY A 187 11.53 11.67 15.04
C GLY A 187 11.49 13.15 15.45
N ARG A 188 10.33 13.84 15.38
CA ARG A 188 10.18 15.22 15.89
C ARG A 188 10.25 15.26 17.41
N TRP A 189 9.68 14.27 18.09
CA TRP A 189 9.75 14.18 19.54
C TRP A 189 11.18 13.91 20.01
N PHE A 190 11.87 12.92 19.42
CA PHE A 190 13.29 12.66 19.71
C PHE A 190 14.20 13.85 19.37
N ALA A 191 13.83 14.69 18.41
CA ALA A 191 14.55 15.92 18.07
C ALA A 191 14.16 17.14 18.96
N GLY A 192 13.32 16.95 19.99
CA GLY A 192 12.85 18.04 20.86
C GLY A 192 11.89 19.04 20.21
N LYS A 193 11.33 18.71 19.03
CA LYS A 193 10.44 19.57 18.23
C LYS A 193 8.95 19.28 18.43
N MET A 194 8.60 18.45 19.42
CA MET A 194 7.21 18.09 19.74
C MET A 194 7.07 17.94 21.25
N LYS A 195 6.01 18.54 21.83
CA LYS A 195 5.77 18.44 23.28
C LYS A 195 5.24 17.06 23.64
N ALA A 196 5.55 16.57 24.85
CA ALA A 196 5.05 15.27 25.31
C ALA A 196 3.51 15.19 25.35
N ALA A 197 2.84 16.30 25.70
CA ALA A 197 1.37 16.38 25.68
C ALA A 197 0.80 16.22 24.26
N GLU A 198 1.45 16.81 23.24
CA GLU A 198 1.06 16.68 21.83
C GLU A 198 1.24 15.24 21.33
N LEU A 199 2.36 14.60 21.68
CA LEU A 199 2.60 13.20 21.38
C LEU A 199 1.54 12.30 22.03
N ARG A 200 1.25 12.53 23.31
CA ARG A 200 0.25 11.76 24.06
C ARG A 200 -1.15 11.89 23.43
N ALA A 201 -1.54 13.11 23.06
CA ALA A 201 -2.83 13.35 22.41
C ALA A 201 -2.93 12.62 21.06
N SER A 202 -1.87 12.67 20.25
CA SER A 202 -1.80 11.97 18.96
C SER A 202 -1.75 10.44 19.12
N PHE A 203 -1.10 9.94 20.18
CA PHE A 203 -0.98 8.51 20.45
C PHE A 203 -2.28 7.90 20.97
N LEU A 204 -3.11 8.64 21.73
CA LEU A 204 -4.25 8.07 22.44
C LEU A 204 -5.24 7.29 21.55
N PRO A 205 -5.66 7.78 20.36
CA PRO A 205 -6.55 7.02 19.47
C PRO A 205 -5.89 5.73 18.96
N VAL A 206 -4.63 5.82 18.54
CA VAL A 206 -3.85 4.69 18.03
C VAL A 206 -3.61 3.66 19.13
N GLY A 207 -3.19 4.09 20.33
CA GLY A 207 -2.97 3.23 21.48
C GLY A 207 -4.23 2.51 21.96
N ARG A 208 -5.39 3.18 21.92
CA ARG A 208 -6.70 2.53 22.17
C ARG A 208 -6.99 1.45 21.14
N LYS A 209 -6.69 1.69 19.86
CA LYS A 209 -6.89 0.68 18.81
C LYS A 209 -5.90 -0.48 18.92
N MET A 210 -4.61 -0.20 19.15
CA MET A 210 -3.59 -1.21 19.44
C MET A 210 -4.02 -2.09 20.61
N GLY A 211 -4.42 -1.50 21.73
CA GLY A 211 -4.87 -2.24 22.91
C GLY A 211 -6.08 -3.13 22.63
N ARG A 212 -7.10 -2.64 21.91
CA ARG A 212 -8.26 -3.45 21.49
C ARG A 212 -7.86 -4.63 20.60
N GLN A 213 -6.98 -4.40 19.63
CA GLN A 213 -6.53 -5.47 18.73
C GLN A 213 -5.68 -6.50 19.47
N MET A 214 -4.79 -6.06 20.36
CA MET A 214 -3.99 -6.96 21.17
C MET A 214 -4.84 -7.80 22.12
N LEU A 215 -5.79 -7.17 22.80
CA LEU A 215 -6.76 -7.85 23.66
C LEU A 215 -7.55 -8.87 22.86
N LYS A 216 -8.06 -8.51 21.68
CA LYS A 216 -8.86 -9.39 20.84
C LYS A 216 -8.07 -10.62 20.36
N ASP A 217 -6.95 -10.41 19.67
CA ASP A 217 -6.21 -11.47 18.98
C ASP A 217 -5.29 -12.29 19.92
N TYR A 218 -4.77 -11.71 21.01
CA TYR A 218 -3.78 -12.40 21.86
C TYR A 218 -4.28 -12.75 23.26
N ILE A 219 -5.49 -12.30 23.64
CA ILE A 219 -6.08 -12.62 24.94
C ILE A 219 -7.46 -13.24 24.77
N VAL A 220 -8.43 -12.54 24.18
CA VAL A 220 -9.82 -13.00 24.09
C VAL A 220 -9.94 -14.30 23.29
N PHE A 221 -9.48 -14.34 22.04
CA PHE A 221 -9.58 -15.58 21.24
C PHE A 221 -8.80 -16.74 21.85
N PRO A 222 -7.54 -16.57 22.31
CA PRO A 222 -6.83 -17.62 23.01
C PRO A 222 -7.52 -18.10 24.31
N LEU A 223 -8.05 -17.20 25.14
CA LEU A 223 -8.74 -17.58 26.39
C LEU A 223 -10.03 -18.36 26.11
N LEU A 224 -10.78 -17.97 25.08
CA LEU A 224 -11.96 -18.72 24.63
C LEU A 224 -11.62 -20.15 24.21
N ALA A 225 -10.37 -20.43 23.84
CA ALA A 225 -9.88 -21.76 23.47
C ALA A 225 -9.50 -22.63 24.69
N GLY A 226 -9.55 -22.09 25.92
CA GLY A 226 -9.27 -22.83 27.16
C GLY A 226 -7.88 -23.48 27.16
N PRO A 227 -7.76 -24.81 27.30
CA PRO A 227 -6.46 -25.50 27.33
C PRO A 227 -5.65 -25.34 26.04
N PHE A 228 -6.27 -24.85 24.97
CA PHE A 228 -5.67 -24.65 23.66
C PHE A 228 -5.23 -23.21 23.40
N PHE A 229 -5.11 -22.43 24.46
CA PHE A 229 -4.64 -21.06 24.46
C PHE A 229 -3.41 -20.87 23.54
N LEU A 230 -2.37 -21.69 23.70
CA LEU A 230 -1.14 -21.56 22.92
C LEU A 230 -1.34 -21.82 21.43
N THR A 231 -2.17 -22.80 21.07
CA THR A 231 -2.48 -23.15 19.67
C THR A 231 -3.13 -21.99 18.94
N VAL A 232 -4.14 -21.37 19.55
CA VAL A 232 -4.86 -20.22 18.99
C VAL A 232 -4.00 -18.95 19.03
N LEU A 233 -3.24 -18.73 20.10
CA LEU A 233 -2.30 -17.62 20.22
C LEU A 233 -1.27 -17.63 19.08
N LEU A 234 -0.60 -18.77 18.88
CA LEU A 234 0.39 -18.94 17.84
C LEU A 234 -0.23 -18.84 16.44
N GLY A 235 -1.45 -19.35 16.26
CA GLY A 235 -2.18 -19.22 15.00
C GLY A 235 -2.52 -17.76 14.64
N ASN A 236 -2.99 -16.99 15.62
CA ASN A 236 -3.26 -15.55 15.46
C ASN A 236 -1.97 -14.77 15.20
N LEU A 237 -0.88 -15.07 15.91
CA LEU A 237 0.43 -14.47 15.69
C LEU A 237 0.92 -14.75 14.26
N ALA A 238 0.89 -16.00 13.83
CA ALA A 238 1.30 -16.40 12.49
C ALA A 238 0.49 -15.67 11.41
N ALA A 239 -0.83 -15.61 11.54
CA ALA A 239 -1.69 -14.94 10.56
C ALA A 239 -1.45 -13.42 10.48
N ASN A 240 -1.21 -12.75 11.62
CA ASN A 240 -0.89 -11.31 11.63
C ASN A 240 0.49 -11.02 11.04
N VAL A 241 1.49 -11.85 11.33
CA VAL A 241 2.84 -11.75 10.74
C VAL A 241 2.82 -11.99 9.23
N LEU A 242 2.11 -13.03 8.77
CA LEU A 242 1.98 -13.34 7.34
C LEU A 242 1.27 -12.22 6.59
N ARG A 243 0.19 -11.65 7.15
CA ARG A 243 -0.42 -10.44 6.58
C ARG A 243 0.58 -9.30 6.52
N SER A 244 1.31 -9.01 7.59
CA SER A 244 2.28 -7.90 7.62
C SER A 244 3.37 -8.05 6.56
N ILE A 245 3.94 -9.25 6.40
CA ILE A 245 4.91 -9.54 5.34
C ILE A 245 4.28 -9.31 3.96
N TRP A 246 3.09 -9.84 3.72
CA TRP A 246 2.40 -9.67 2.44
C TRP A 246 2.14 -8.19 2.13
N THR A 247 1.64 -7.43 3.11
CA THR A 247 1.38 -6.00 2.97
C THR A 247 2.66 -5.22 2.67
N PHE A 248 3.75 -5.51 3.39
CA PHE A 248 5.06 -4.93 3.12
C PHE A 248 5.51 -5.20 1.68
N VAL A 249 5.43 -6.46 1.23
CA VAL A 249 5.86 -6.89 -0.10
C VAL A 249 5.10 -6.15 -1.19
N ILE A 250 3.76 -6.10 -1.11
CA ILE A 250 2.91 -5.46 -2.11
C ILE A 250 3.17 -3.94 -2.17
N ILE A 251 3.14 -3.26 -1.02
CA ILE A 251 3.33 -1.79 -0.96
C ILE A 251 4.73 -1.40 -1.47
N PHE A 252 5.77 -2.14 -1.08
CA PHE A 252 7.13 -1.84 -1.52
C PHE A 252 7.33 -2.10 -3.01
N CYS A 253 6.74 -3.17 -3.55
CA CYS A 253 6.78 -3.39 -5.00
C CYS A 253 6.01 -2.32 -5.78
N GLY A 254 4.99 -1.69 -5.18
CA GLY A 254 4.26 -0.58 -5.79
C GLY A 254 5.13 0.67 -6.06
N HIS A 255 6.07 1.00 -5.16
CA HIS A 255 6.76 2.30 -5.19
C HIS A 255 8.27 2.27 -5.26
N PHE A 256 8.90 1.12 -5.00
CA PHE A 256 10.35 1.03 -4.77
C PHE A 256 11.07 0.09 -5.73
N THR A 257 10.48 -0.22 -6.88
CA THR A 257 11.16 -0.98 -7.95
C THR A 257 12.27 -0.17 -8.59
N ALA A 258 13.16 -0.81 -9.35
CA ALA A 258 14.34 -0.15 -9.92
C ALA A 258 14.01 1.10 -10.75
N ASP A 259 12.87 1.09 -11.44
CA ASP A 259 12.44 2.12 -12.39
C ASP A 259 11.45 3.13 -11.77
N ALA A 260 11.01 2.93 -10.52
CA ALA A 260 10.21 3.92 -9.81
C ALA A 260 11.06 5.14 -9.41
N GLU A 261 10.54 6.34 -9.65
CA GLU A 261 11.21 7.62 -9.45
C GLU A 261 10.79 8.32 -8.16
N VAL A 262 11.67 9.19 -7.62
CA VAL A 262 11.35 10.14 -6.55
C VAL A 262 11.54 11.58 -7.01
N PHE A 263 10.65 12.44 -6.55
CA PHE A 263 10.55 13.81 -7.04
C PHE A 263 10.96 14.82 -5.97
N PRO A 264 11.63 15.92 -6.35
CA PRO A 264 11.88 17.04 -5.46
C PRO A 264 10.59 17.86 -5.28
N LYS A 265 10.51 18.70 -4.24
CA LYS A 265 9.30 19.50 -3.94
C LYS A 265 8.95 20.49 -5.04
N GLU A 266 9.94 20.88 -5.82
CA GLU A 266 9.81 21.80 -6.94
C GLU A 266 8.99 21.19 -8.09
N SER A 267 8.91 19.86 -8.18
CA SER A 267 8.14 19.16 -9.23
C SER A 267 6.64 19.43 -9.19
N ILE A 268 6.10 19.80 -8.03
CA ILE A 268 4.67 20.06 -7.85
C ILE A 268 4.31 21.55 -7.95
N ARG A 269 5.29 22.43 -8.20
CA ARG A 269 5.03 23.85 -8.39
C ARG A 269 4.39 24.08 -9.77
N ASN A 270 3.21 24.68 -9.79
CA ASN A 270 2.42 24.90 -11.01
C ASN A 270 2.17 23.58 -11.79
N GLU A 271 1.97 22.47 -11.07
CA GLU A 271 1.71 21.16 -11.66
C GLU A 271 0.35 21.15 -12.36
N SER A 272 0.34 21.03 -13.69
CA SER A 272 -0.89 20.77 -14.46
C SER A 272 -1.37 19.33 -14.23
N ARG A 273 -2.61 19.02 -14.64
CA ARG A 273 -3.15 17.67 -14.57
C ARG A 273 -2.30 16.60 -15.28
N GLY A 274 -1.78 16.90 -16.47
CA GLY A 274 -0.88 15.98 -17.20
C GLY A 274 0.45 15.73 -16.48
N HIS A 275 1.06 16.78 -15.92
CA HIS A 275 2.26 16.66 -15.06
C HIS A 275 2.00 15.74 -13.86
N TRP A 276 0.84 15.91 -13.19
CA TRP A 276 0.44 15.05 -12.07
C TRP A 276 0.35 13.59 -12.50
N TYR A 277 -0.31 13.28 -13.64
CA TYR A 277 -0.38 11.92 -14.16
C TYR A 277 1.00 11.33 -14.48
N LEU A 278 1.90 12.10 -15.08
CA LEU A 278 3.27 11.64 -15.33
C LEU A 278 4.03 11.34 -14.05
N ARG A 279 3.86 12.16 -13.01
CA ARG A 279 4.48 11.93 -11.69
C ARG A 279 3.95 10.65 -11.05
N GLN A 280 2.63 10.47 -11.04
CA GLN A 280 1.99 9.27 -10.51
C GLN A 280 2.42 8.00 -11.27
N LEU A 281 2.52 8.07 -12.61
CA LEU A 281 2.97 6.99 -13.47
C LEU A 281 4.41 6.57 -13.15
N ARG A 282 5.31 7.55 -13.05
CA ARG A 282 6.75 7.32 -12.84
C ARG A 282 7.09 6.97 -11.39
N GLY A 283 6.25 7.36 -10.44
CA GLY A 283 6.38 7.01 -9.02
C GLY A 283 5.86 5.60 -8.67
N SER A 284 5.20 4.91 -9.60
CA SER A 284 4.46 3.68 -9.34
C SER A 284 4.90 2.53 -10.24
N SER A 285 4.61 1.30 -9.81
CA SER A 285 4.98 0.06 -10.51
C SER A 285 3.87 -0.97 -10.35
N ASN A 286 3.48 -1.61 -11.46
CA ASN A 286 2.46 -2.65 -11.47
C ASN A 286 3.05 -4.06 -11.37
N LEU A 287 2.27 -4.98 -10.82
CA LEU A 287 2.61 -6.39 -10.69
C LEU A 287 1.79 -7.24 -11.68
N THR A 288 2.45 -8.14 -12.40
CA THR A 288 1.75 -9.20 -13.14
C THR A 288 1.39 -10.35 -12.20
N GLY A 289 0.21 -10.95 -12.36
CA GLY A 289 -0.14 -12.17 -11.61
C GLY A 289 -1.59 -12.66 -11.74
N GLY A 290 -2.39 -12.09 -12.66
CA GLY A 290 -3.76 -12.51 -12.90
C GLY A 290 -4.72 -12.20 -11.73
N LYS A 291 -5.94 -12.76 -11.80
CA LYS A 291 -7.03 -12.42 -10.88
C LYS A 291 -6.71 -12.70 -9.40
N LEU A 292 -5.98 -13.78 -9.12
CA LEU A 292 -5.63 -14.12 -7.73
C LEU A 292 -4.68 -13.08 -7.13
N MET A 293 -3.64 -12.68 -7.87
CA MET A 293 -2.74 -11.61 -7.43
C MET A 293 -3.50 -10.30 -7.24
N ASN A 294 -4.40 -9.97 -8.16
CA ASN A 294 -5.23 -8.77 -8.07
C ASN A 294 -6.02 -8.76 -6.76
N VAL A 295 -6.81 -9.80 -6.49
CA VAL A 295 -7.63 -9.85 -5.25
C VAL A 295 -6.77 -9.90 -3.99
N LEU A 296 -5.69 -10.70 -3.95
CA LEU A 296 -4.84 -10.80 -2.75
C LEU A 296 -4.05 -9.52 -2.48
N SER A 297 -3.77 -8.71 -3.51
CA SER A 297 -3.10 -7.41 -3.34
C SER A 297 -4.05 -6.25 -3.10
N GLY A 298 -5.37 -6.44 -3.06
CA GLY A 298 -6.30 -5.30 -2.98
C GLY A 298 -6.50 -4.57 -4.31
N ASN A 299 -6.13 -5.23 -5.41
CA ASN A 299 -5.87 -4.69 -6.75
C ASN A 299 -4.69 -3.70 -6.81
N LEU A 300 -3.84 -3.63 -5.78
CA LEU A 300 -2.57 -2.88 -5.78
C LEU A 300 -1.51 -3.49 -6.72
N SER A 301 -1.79 -4.66 -7.31
CA SER A 301 -1.07 -5.11 -8.51
C SER A 301 -1.20 -4.12 -9.69
N HIS A 302 -2.17 -3.21 -9.63
CA HIS A 302 -2.40 -2.11 -10.56
C HIS A 302 -2.14 -0.75 -9.87
N GLN A 303 -0.96 -0.59 -9.25
CA GLN A 303 -0.56 0.61 -8.50
C GLN A 303 -0.67 1.91 -9.30
N ILE A 304 -0.33 1.89 -10.60
CA ILE A 304 -0.45 3.07 -11.47
C ILE A 304 -1.91 3.52 -11.54
N GLU A 305 -2.84 2.59 -11.79
CA GLU A 305 -4.28 2.88 -11.88
C GLU A 305 -4.84 3.31 -10.53
N HIS A 306 -4.39 2.66 -9.46
CA HIS A 306 -4.75 3.06 -8.09
C HIS A 306 -4.35 4.50 -7.78
N HIS A 307 -3.15 4.93 -8.18
CA HIS A 307 -2.70 6.32 -7.99
C HIS A 307 -3.38 7.32 -8.91
N PHE A 308 -3.87 6.88 -10.07
CA PHE A 308 -4.62 7.71 -10.99
C PHE A 308 -6.06 7.94 -10.51
N TYR A 309 -6.69 6.90 -9.99
CA TYR A 309 -8.13 6.85 -9.69
C TYR A 309 -8.41 6.11 -8.36
N PRO A 310 -7.84 6.57 -7.22
CA PRO A 310 -7.90 5.82 -5.96
C PRO A 310 -9.33 5.62 -5.44
N ASP A 311 -10.25 6.48 -5.87
CA ASP A 311 -11.67 6.53 -5.54
C ASP A 311 -12.58 5.70 -6.48
N LEU A 312 -12.04 5.07 -7.52
CA LEU A 312 -12.79 4.11 -8.35
C LEU A 312 -12.74 2.70 -7.75
N PRO A 313 -13.81 1.89 -7.88
CA PRO A 313 -13.80 0.48 -7.45
C PRO A 313 -12.61 -0.30 -8.02
N ALA A 314 -11.75 -0.79 -7.13
CA ALA A 314 -10.46 -1.38 -7.50
C ALA A 314 -10.57 -2.63 -8.39
N ASN A 315 -11.71 -3.33 -8.34
CA ASN A 315 -12.02 -4.45 -9.24
C ASN A 315 -12.08 -4.05 -10.73
N ARG A 316 -12.07 -2.74 -11.05
CA ARG A 316 -12.00 -2.20 -12.41
C ARG A 316 -10.57 -1.91 -12.86
N TYR A 317 -9.58 -1.86 -11.98
CA TYR A 317 -8.22 -1.46 -12.33
C TYR A 317 -7.59 -2.36 -13.40
N ALA A 318 -7.87 -3.66 -13.39
CA ALA A 318 -7.39 -4.57 -14.44
C ALA A 318 -7.90 -4.20 -15.85
N GLN A 319 -9.13 -3.69 -15.95
CA GLN A 319 -9.70 -3.19 -17.21
C GLN A 319 -9.08 -1.84 -17.58
N ILE A 320 -9.01 -0.91 -16.63
CA ILE A 320 -8.42 0.43 -16.81
C ILE A 320 -6.97 0.32 -17.30
N ALA A 321 -6.19 -0.60 -16.71
CA ALA A 321 -4.78 -0.81 -17.02
C ALA A 321 -4.50 -1.08 -18.50
N VAL A 322 -5.43 -1.74 -19.20
CA VAL A 322 -5.29 -1.99 -20.65
C VAL A 322 -5.27 -0.67 -21.42
N GLU A 323 -6.18 0.24 -21.08
CA GLU A 323 -6.33 1.52 -21.77
C GLU A 323 -5.24 2.52 -21.36
N VAL A 324 -4.90 2.58 -20.06
CA VAL A 324 -3.79 3.41 -19.56
C VAL A 324 -2.47 3.01 -20.23
N LYS A 325 -2.22 1.70 -20.40
CA LYS A 325 -1.02 1.22 -21.10
C LYS A 325 -1.00 1.65 -22.57
N GLN A 326 -2.15 1.66 -23.25
CA GLN A 326 -2.24 2.15 -24.63
C GLN A 326 -2.00 3.66 -24.72
N VAL A 327 -2.53 4.45 -23.78
CA VAL A 327 -2.24 5.89 -23.69
C VAL A 327 -0.74 6.09 -23.49
N CYS A 328 -0.14 5.42 -22.50
CA CYS A 328 1.31 5.52 -22.24
C CYS A 328 2.14 5.19 -23.49
N ALA A 329 1.75 4.17 -24.26
CA ALA A 329 2.42 3.81 -25.51
C ALA A 329 2.35 4.92 -26.56
N ARG A 330 1.18 5.55 -26.79
CA ARG A 330 1.02 6.68 -27.73
C ARG A 330 1.92 7.86 -27.36
N TYR A 331 2.03 8.16 -26.08
CA TYR A 331 2.84 9.27 -25.56
C TYR A 331 4.31 8.89 -25.28
N GLY A 332 4.73 7.66 -25.59
CA GLY A 332 6.10 7.20 -25.36
C GLY A 332 6.52 7.25 -23.88
N GLN A 333 5.58 7.02 -22.97
CA GLN A 333 5.83 6.91 -21.53
C GLN A 333 6.01 5.45 -21.13
N HIS A 334 6.97 5.20 -20.24
CA HIS A 334 7.21 3.87 -19.71
C HIS A 334 6.12 3.48 -18.73
N TYR A 335 5.42 2.39 -19.05
CA TYR A 335 4.46 1.75 -18.14
C TYR A 335 5.17 0.66 -17.34
N ASN A 336 5.59 0.98 -16.12
CA ASN A 336 6.41 0.11 -15.28
C ASN A 336 5.61 -1.09 -14.77
N THR A 337 5.94 -2.29 -15.24
CA THR A 337 5.24 -3.53 -14.87
C THR A 337 6.21 -4.71 -14.83
N GLY A 338 6.07 -5.60 -13.84
CA GLY A 338 6.89 -6.80 -13.74
C GLY A 338 6.28 -7.90 -12.87
N SER A 339 6.89 -9.08 -12.86
CA SER A 339 6.48 -10.16 -11.95
C SER A 339 6.91 -9.85 -10.52
N LEU A 340 6.14 -10.35 -9.54
CA LEU A 340 6.42 -10.14 -8.12
C LEU A 340 7.85 -10.53 -7.71
N PRO A 341 8.40 -11.71 -8.09
CA PRO A 341 9.77 -12.07 -7.72
C PRO A 341 10.81 -11.08 -8.29
N ARG A 342 10.61 -10.60 -9.52
CA ARG A 342 11.51 -9.64 -10.16
C ARG A 342 11.46 -8.29 -9.46
N GLN A 343 10.26 -7.75 -9.22
CA GLN A 343 10.10 -6.45 -8.58
C GLN A 343 10.56 -6.47 -7.13
N PHE A 344 10.20 -7.52 -6.37
CA PHE A 344 10.67 -7.67 -5.01
C PHE A 344 12.20 -7.83 -4.95
N GLY A 345 12.81 -8.57 -5.89
CA GLY A 345 14.27 -8.63 -6.03
C GLY A 345 14.91 -7.27 -6.28
N GLN A 346 14.27 -6.38 -7.04
CA GLN A 346 14.73 -5.00 -7.24
C GLN A 346 14.60 -4.15 -5.98
N VAL A 347 13.51 -4.31 -5.22
CA VAL A 347 13.32 -3.66 -3.92
C VAL A 347 14.42 -4.10 -2.95
N MET A 348 14.66 -5.41 -2.83
CA MET A 348 15.73 -5.95 -1.98
C MET A 348 17.10 -5.44 -2.42
N TRP A 349 17.35 -5.39 -3.73
CA TRP A 349 18.56 -4.78 -4.27
C TRP A 349 18.70 -3.32 -3.85
N ARG A 350 17.63 -2.51 -3.89
CA ARG A 350 17.68 -1.10 -3.41
C ARG A 350 17.99 -1.03 -1.92
N ILE A 351 17.33 -1.86 -1.09
CA ILE A 351 17.60 -1.95 0.35
C ILE A 351 19.08 -2.30 0.61
N VAL A 352 19.65 -3.26 -0.10
CA VAL A 352 21.08 -3.58 0.11
C VAL A 352 21.99 -2.49 -0.49
N ARG A 353 21.72 -2.05 -1.72
CA ARG A 353 22.58 -1.10 -2.45
C ARG A 353 22.67 0.25 -1.75
N HIS A 354 21.56 0.76 -1.25
CA HIS A 354 21.48 2.08 -0.64
C HIS A 354 21.72 2.08 0.87
N ALA A 355 22.01 0.90 1.45
CA ALA A 355 22.55 0.74 2.80
C ALA A 355 23.93 1.41 2.88
N PHE A 356 24.67 1.32 1.77
CA PHE A 356 25.96 1.95 1.55
C PHE A 356 25.80 3.32 0.87
N PRO A 357 26.80 4.22 1.02
CA PRO A 357 26.83 5.48 0.31
C PRO A 357 26.58 5.32 -1.20
N SER A 358 25.73 6.19 -1.73
CA SER A 358 25.36 6.25 -3.15
C SER A 358 24.87 7.65 -3.46
N ARG A 359 25.15 8.13 -4.66
CA ARG A 359 24.76 9.46 -5.16
C ARG A 359 23.71 9.32 -6.27
N PRO A 360 22.79 10.29 -6.40
CA PRO A 360 21.87 10.34 -7.54
C PRO A 360 22.64 10.33 -8.84
N LYS A 361 22.07 9.73 -9.88
CA LYS A 361 22.63 9.89 -11.23
C LYS A 361 22.51 11.37 -11.62
N PRO A 362 23.51 11.97 -12.28
CA PRO A 362 23.38 13.31 -12.81
C PRO A 362 22.13 13.38 -13.69
N VAL A 363 21.20 14.28 -13.38
CA VAL A 363 20.10 14.58 -14.30
C VAL A 363 20.75 15.18 -15.53
N ARG A 364 20.81 14.42 -16.62
CA ARG A 364 21.20 14.97 -17.90
C ARG A 364 20.08 15.95 -18.23
N ARG A 365 20.34 17.26 -18.12
CA ARG A 365 19.43 18.28 -18.66
C ARG A 365 19.19 17.90 -20.12
N GLN A 366 18.09 17.22 -20.41
CA GLN A 366 17.51 17.29 -21.73
C GLN A 366 17.29 18.77 -21.93
N ARG A 367 17.84 19.33 -23.01
CA ARG A 367 17.79 20.76 -23.31
C ARG A 367 16.37 21.27 -23.12
N GLU A 368 16.09 21.85 -21.96
CA GLU A 368 14.91 22.66 -21.67
C GLU A 368 15.11 23.97 -22.46
N GLY A 369 14.92 23.89 -23.76
CA GLY A 369 14.92 25.03 -24.68
C GLY A 369 13.52 25.59 -24.93
N ALA A 370 12.50 25.19 -24.17
CA ALA A 370 11.11 25.56 -24.46
C ALA A 370 10.22 25.78 -23.21
N LEU A 371 10.78 26.04 -22.04
CA LEU A 371 10.01 26.24 -20.79
C LEU A 371 10.20 27.62 -20.14
N GLN A 372 10.70 28.62 -20.88
CA GLN A 372 10.86 30.01 -20.37
C GLN A 372 10.41 31.12 -21.33
N SER A 373 9.54 30.86 -22.31
CA SER A 373 8.92 31.96 -23.07
C SER A 373 7.59 31.54 -23.71
N ALA A 374 6.50 31.82 -22.99
CA ALA A 374 5.22 32.33 -23.49
C ALA A 374 4.30 32.58 -22.29
#